data_AF-A0A848UVH9-F1
#
_entry.id   AF-A0A848UVH9-F1
#
_cell.length_a   1.000
_cell.length_b   1.000
_cell.length_c   1.000
_cell.angle_alpha   90.00
_cell.angle_beta   90.00
_cell.angle_gamma   90.00
#
_symmetry.space_group_name_H-M   'P 1'
#
loop_
_entity.id
_entity.type
_entity.pdbx_description
1 polymer ?
#
loop_
_entity_poly.entity_id
_entity_poly.type
_entity_poly.pdbx_seq_one_letter_code
_entity_poly.pdbx_strand_id
1 'polypeptide(L)'
;MNNTAPERLSPRWRWFIIIVSIVIPVAVSLLGVLPKIEVSGEGLRSVINRFPTFNAFINGITFFVLIAAFVAVKKKNIELHKRLITVAMIFSILFLVSYVVYHLTTDHTRYTGGNP
;
A
#
# COMPACT_ATOMS: atom_id res chain seq x y z
N MET A 1 -9.08 12.91 35.76
CA MET A 1 -8.29 12.62 34.55
C MET A 1 -7.05 11.86 34.98
N ASN A 2 -7.00 10.58 34.68
CA ASN A 2 -5.95 9.65 35.09
C ASN A 2 -4.74 9.86 34.16
N ASN A 3 -3.66 10.40 34.71
CA ASN A 3 -2.41 10.73 34.02
C ASN A 3 -1.53 9.48 33.86
N THR A 4 -1.99 8.46 33.15
CA THR A 4 -1.11 7.35 32.78
C THR A 4 -0.22 7.80 31.63
N ALA A 5 1.10 7.81 31.86
CA ALA A 5 2.10 8.06 30.83
C ALA A 5 1.85 7.14 29.62
N PRO A 6 2.12 7.60 28.38
CA PRO A 6 1.88 6.80 27.19
C PRO A 6 2.62 5.46 27.29
N GLU A 7 1.91 4.37 26.98
CA GLU A 7 2.46 3.03 26.97
C GLU A 7 3.62 2.98 25.96
N ARG A 8 4.82 2.66 26.44
CA ARG A 8 6.05 2.64 25.65
C ARG A 8 6.17 1.27 24.99
N LEU A 9 6.20 1.25 23.66
CA LEU A 9 6.45 0.02 22.89
C LEU A 9 7.74 -0.65 23.39
N SER A 10 7.69 -1.97 23.59
CA SER A 10 8.88 -2.70 24.02
C SER A 10 9.96 -2.68 22.93
N PRO A 11 11.26 -2.78 23.29
CA PRO A 11 12.37 -2.64 22.34
C PRO A 11 12.25 -3.58 21.12
N ARG A 12 11.73 -4.79 21.32
CA ARG A 12 11.51 -5.79 20.25
C ARG A 12 10.54 -5.28 19.18
N TRP A 13 9.43 -4.65 19.57
CA TRP A 13 8.42 -4.16 18.63
C TRP A 13 8.89 -2.92 17.89
N ARG A 14 9.64 -2.05 18.58
CA ARG A 14 10.27 -0.90 17.94
C ARG A 14 11.22 -1.35 16.82
N TRP A 15 12.08 -2.34 17.07
CA TRP A 15 12.97 -2.89 16.05
C TRP A 15 12.20 -3.55 14.91
N PHE A 16 11.16 -4.33 15.21
CA PHE A 16 10.30 -4.92 14.19
C PHE A 16 9.72 -3.85 13.24
N ILE A 17 9.14 -2.78 13.79
CA ILE A 17 8.59 -1.68 13.00
C ILE A 17 9.67 -1.05 12.12
N ILE A 18 10.84 -0.72 12.68
CA ILE A 18 11.95 -0.11 11.93
C ILE A 18 12.39 -1.01 10.77
N ILE A 19 12.57 -2.31 11.03
CA ILE A 19 12.99 -3.27 10.01
C ILE A 19 11.94 -3.33 8.90
N VAL A 20 10.67 -3.52 9.24
CA VAL A 20 9.58 -3.59 8.24
C VAL A 20 9.46 -2.29 7.45
N SER A 21 9.58 -1.13 8.11
CA SER A 21 9.52 0.19 7.47
C SER A 21 10.66 0.44 6.49
N ILE A 22 11.83 -0.18 6.67
CA ILE A 22 12.95 -0.09 5.72
C ILE A 22 12.82 -1.16 4.63
N VAL A 23 12.49 -2.39 5.01
CA VAL A 23 12.44 -3.53 4.08
C VAL A 23 11.36 -3.35 3.02
N ILE A 24 10.16 -2.86 3.38
CA ILE A 24 9.06 -2.71 2.40
C ILE A 24 9.45 -1.75 1.26
N PRO A 25 9.89 -0.49 1.51
CA PRO A 25 10.33 0.40 0.43
C PRO A 25 11.47 -0.17 -0.40
N VAL A 26 12.48 -0.77 0.23
CA VAL A 26 13.61 -1.38 -0.49
C VAL A 26 13.13 -2.50 -1.41
N ALA A 27 12.27 -3.40 -0.91
CA ALA A 27 11.72 -4.49 -1.70
C ALA A 27 10.88 -3.95 -2.88
N VAL A 28 10.05 -2.94 -2.65
CA VAL A 28 9.22 -2.30 -3.69
C VAL A 28 10.09 -1.63 -4.76
N SER A 29 11.15 -0.92 -4.38
CA SER A 29 12.09 -0.31 -5.33
C SER A 29 12.82 -1.35 -6.17
N LEU A 30 13.17 -2.50 -5.58
CA LEU A 30 13.86 -3.59 -6.29
C LEU A 30 13.01 -4.19 -7.42
N LEU A 31 11.67 -4.16 -7.32
CA LEU A 31 10.77 -4.68 -8.37
C LEU A 31 10.98 -4.02 -9.74
N GLY A 32 11.51 -2.79 -9.78
CA GLY A 32 11.80 -2.09 -11.03
C GLY A 32 12.95 -2.71 -11.83
N VAL A 33 13.88 -3.42 -11.17
CA VAL A 33 15.07 -4.01 -11.80
C VAL A 33 15.00 -5.53 -11.93
N LEU A 34 14.05 -6.19 -11.24
CA LEU A 34 13.88 -7.63 -11.33
C LEU A 34 13.36 -8.07 -12.71
N PRO A 35 13.79 -9.25 -13.19
CA PRO A 35 13.23 -9.83 -14.41
C PRO A 35 11.72 -10.06 -14.23
N LYS A 36 10.96 -9.73 -15.29
CA LYS A 36 9.51 -9.90 -15.28
C LYS A 36 9.12 -11.36 -15.50
N ILE A 37 8.00 -11.75 -14.92
CA ILE A 37 7.41 -13.08 -15.07
C ILE A 37 6.40 -13.02 -16.21
N GLU A 38 6.58 -13.88 -17.20
CA GLU A 38 5.61 -14.02 -18.28
C GLU A 38 4.34 -14.71 -17.78
N VAL A 39 3.20 -14.10 -18.08
CA VAL A 39 1.88 -14.64 -17.73
C VAL A 39 1.21 -15.18 -18.98
N SER A 40 1.08 -16.49 -19.08
CA SER A 40 0.37 -17.17 -20.17
C SER A 40 -1.14 -17.08 -19.96
N GLY A 41 -1.83 -16.35 -20.85
CA GLY A 41 -3.30 -16.25 -20.85
C GLY A 41 -3.79 -14.81 -21.06
N GLU A 42 -4.42 -14.57 -22.21
CA GLU A 42 -4.88 -13.23 -22.59
C GLU A 42 -5.87 -12.61 -21.59
N GLY A 43 -6.78 -13.43 -21.05
CA GLY A 43 -7.76 -12.97 -20.06
C GLY A 43 -7.11 -12.49 -18.76
N LEU A 44 -6.10 -13.21 -18.25
CA LEU A 44 -5.38 -12.84 -17.04
C LEU A 44 -4.52 -11.59 -17.26
N ARG A 45 -3.86 -11.49 -18.41
CA ARG A 45 -3.08 -10.29 -18.79
C ARG A 45 -3.94 -9.03 -18.89
N SER A 46 -5.15 -9.16 -19.46
CA SER A 46 -6.14 -8.06 -19.52
C SER A 46 -6.55 -7.56 -18.12
N VAL A 47 -6.72 -8.49 -17.16
CA VAL A 47 -7.03 -8.14 -15.76
C VAL A 47 -5.86 -7.42 -15.10
N ILE A 48 -4.64 -7.94 -15.23
CA ILE A 48 -3.42 -7.36 -14.64
C ILE A 48 -3.15 -5.97 -15.20
N ASN A 49 -3.36 -5.73 -16.50
CA ASN A 49 -3.18 -4.42 -17.12
C ASN A 49 -4.11 -3.32 -16.52
N ARG A 50 -5.20 -3.69 -15.84
CA ARG A 50 -6.09 -2.77 -15.13
C ARG A 50 -5.68 -2.51 -13.68
N PHE A 51 -4.66 -3.21 -13.17
CA PHE A 51 -4.19 -3.04 -11.79
C PHE A 51 -3.73 -1.62 -11.47
N PRO A 52 -3.09 -0.83 -12.36
CA PRO A 52 -2.78 0.57 -12.09
C PRO A 52 -4.03 1.39 -11.75
N THR A 53 -5.12 1.21 -12.49
CA THR A 53 -6.41 1.89 -12.22
C THR A 53 -7.01 1.43 -10.90
N PHE A 54 -6.98 0.13 -10.62
CA PHE A 54 -7.45 -0.42 -9.34
C PHE A 54 -6.63 0.11 -8.15
N ASN A 55 -5.31 0.14 -8.30
CA ASN A 55 -4.37 0.67 -7.30
C ASN A 55 -4.60 2.15 -7.01
N ALA A 56 -4.82 2.96 -8.05
CA ALA A 56 -5.16 4.36 -7.90
C ALA A 56 -6.50 4.54 -7.16
N PHE A 57 -7.50 3.73 -7.51
CA PHE A 57 -8.81 3.75 -6.88
C PHE A 57 -8.76 3.38 -5.39
N ILE A 58 -8.09 2.28 -5.03
CA ILE A 58 -7.92 1.84 -3.64
C ILE A 58 -7.16 2.88 -2.81
N ASN A 59 -6.10 3.49 -3.35
CA ASN A 59 -5.41 4.59 -2.66
C ASN A 59 -6.30 5.82 -2.48
N GLY A 60 -7.10 6.17 -3.50
CA GLY A 60 -8.08 7.25 -3.40
C GLY A 60 -9.09 7.00 -2.29
N ILE A 61 -9.65 5.80 -2.19
CA ILE A 61 -10.54 5.42 -1.07
C ILE A 61 -9.79 5.51 0.26
N THR A 62 -8.57 4.98 0.32
CA THR A 62 -7.75 4.99 1.54
C THR A 62 -7.54 6.41 2.06
N PHE A 63 -7.28 7.37 1.17
CA PHE A 63 -7.18 8.79 1.52
C PHE A 63 -8.43 9.31 2.23
N PHE A 64 -9.63 9.05 1.69
CA PHE A 64 -10.88 9.46 2.33
C PHE A 64 -11.12 8.74 3.66
N VAL A 65 -10.78 7.44 3.77
CA VAL A 65 -10.86 6.69 5.03
C VAL A 65 -9.93 7.30 6.09
N LEU A 66 -8.72 7.71 5.71
CA LEU A 66 -7.77 8.36 6.62
C LEU A 66 -8.27 9.74 7.06
N ILE A 67 -8.89 10.53 6.17
CA ILE A 67 -9.57 11.78 6.56
C ILE A 67 -10.66 11.50 7.59
N ALA A 68 -11.51 10.49 7.35
CA ALA A 68 -12.55 10.12 8.30
C ALA A 68 -11.95 9.65 9.65
N ALA A 69 -10.86 8.88 9.62
CA ALA A 69 -10.15 8.42 10.81
C ALA A 69 -9.55 9.60 11.60
N PHE A 70 -9.04 10.61 10.90
CA PHE A 70 -8.52 11.84 11.49
C PHE A 70 -9.64 12.65 12.15
N VAL A 71 -10.79 12.79 11.49
CA VAL A 71 -11.96 13.46 12.10
C VAL A 71 -12.45 12.71 13.33
N ALA A 72 -12.49 11.37 13.29
CA ALA A 72 -12.90 10.53 14.42
C ALA A 72 -12.01 10.75 15.66
N VAL A 73 -10.68 10.77 15.50
CA VAL A 73 -9.77 11.00 16.63
C VAL A 73 -9.86 12.44 17.16
N LYS A 74 -10.06 13.45 16.30
CA LYS A 74 -10.31 14.84 16.76
C LYS A 74 -11.60 14.96 17.57
N LYS A 75 -12.63 14.17 17.23
CA LYS A 75 -13.88 14.07 18.01
C LYS A 75 -13.77 13.16 19.24
N LYS A 76 -12.56 12.69 19.57
CA LYS A 76 -12.28 11.72 20.65
C LYS A 76 -13.02 10.39 20.53
N ASN A 77 -13.52 10.05 19.33
CA ASN A 77 -14.12 8.74 19.06
C ASN A 77 -13.00 7.75 18.68
N ILE A 78 -12.33 7.23 19.70
CA ILE A 78 -11.15 6.36 19.54
C ILE A 78 -11.51 5.02 18.92
N GLU A 79 -12.69 4.47 19.22
CA GLU A 79 -13.15 3.20 18.66
C GLU A 79 -13.35 3.29 17.15
N LEU A 80 -14.04 4.34 16.67
CA LEU A 80 -14.21 4.57 15.24
C LEU A 80 -12.87 4.82 14.55
N HIS A 81 -11.97 5.60 15.16
CA HIS A 81 -10.62 5.82 14.63
C HIS A 81 -9.88 4.49 14.43
N LYS A 82 -9.86 3.62 15.45
CA LYS A 82 -9.20 2.29 15.36
C LYS A 82 -9.79 1.44 14.23
N ARG A 83 -11.12 1.39 14.09
CA ARG A 83 -11.78 0.65 13.01
C ARG A 83 -11.39 1.19 11.63
N LEU A 84 -11.40 2.51 11.45
CA LEU A 84 -11.03 3.14 10.18
C LEU A 84 -9.55 2.93 9.85
N ILE A 85 -8.66 2.98 10.84
CA ILE A 85 -7.23 2.65 10.65
C ILE A 85 -7.07 1.18 10.25
N THR A 86 -7.78 0.24 10.86
CA THR A 86 -7.75 -1.17 10.44
C THR A 86 -8.21 -1.34 8.98
N VAL A 87 -9.27 -0.66 8.57
CA VAL A 87 -9.72 -0.65 7.17
C VAL A 87 -8.65 -0.07 6.23
N ALA A 88 -8.02 1.04 6.59
CA ALA A 88 -6.93 1.62 5.82
C ALA A 88 -5.71 0.70 5.71
N MET A 89 -5.41 -0.09 6.74
CA MET A 89 -4.35 -1.10 6.69
C MET A 89 -4.70 -2.24 5.70
N ILE A 90 -5.96 -2.70 5.69
CA ILE A 90 -6.40 -3.71 4.72
C ILE A 90 -6.25 -3.19 3.29
N PHE A 91 -6.66 -1.95 3.02
CA PHE A 91 -6.47 -1.34 1.70
C PHE A 91 -5.00 -1.17 1.33
N SER A 92 -4.13 -0.80 2.28
CA SER A 92 -2.69 -0.72 2.05
C SER A 92 -2.08 -2.07 1.66
N ILE A 93 -2.51 -3.16 2.31
CA ILE A 93 -2.07 -4.53 1.96
C ILE A 93 -2.56 -4.91 0.57
N LEU A 94 -3.83 -4.68 0.26
CA LEU A 94 -4.40 -4.95 -1.07
C LEU A 94 -3.69 -4.18 -2.18
N PHE A 95 -3.42 -2.89 -1.95
CA PHE A 95 -2.63 -2.07 -2.85
C PHE A 95 -1.24 -2.63 -3.06
N LEU A 96 -0.52 -2.98 -1.98
CA LEU A 96 0.85 -3.49 -2.08
C LEU A 96 0.90 -4.80 -2.87
N VAL A 97 -0.01 -5.74 -2.59
CA VAL A 97 -0.08 -7.02 -3.32
C VAL A 97 -0.37 -6.78 -4.80
N SER A 98 -1.40 -5.99 -5.14
CA SER A 98 -1.74 -5.71 -6.54
C SER A 98 -0.61 -4.96 -7.27
N TYR A 99 0.04 -4.01 -6.60
CA TYR A 99 1.20 -3.28 -7.11
C TYR A 99 2.36 -4.21 -7.44
N VAL A 100 2.70 -5.13 -6.53
CA VAL A 100 3.77 -6.11 -6.71
C VAL A 100 3.46 -7.02 -7.89
N VAL A 101 2.23 -7.55 -7.97
CA VAL A 101 1.82 -8.42 -9.08
C VAL A 101 1.95 -7.70 -10.41
N TYR A 102 1.44 -6.46 -10.52
CA TYR A 102 1.56 -5.66 -11.74
C TYR A 102 3.03 -5.45 -12.14
N HIS A 103 3.86 -4.98 -11.21
CA HIS A 103 5.26 -4.66 -11.49
C HIS A 103 6.13 -5.89 -11.77
N LEU A 104 5.76 -7.07 -11.27
CA LEU A 104 6.48 -8.31 -11.58
C LEU A 104 6.07 -8.91 -12.92
N THR A 105 4.89 -8.60 -13.46
CA THR A 105 4.32 -9.30 -14.63
C THR A 105 4.17 -8.42 -15.88
N THR A 106 4.27 -7.10 -15.73
CA THR A 106 4.08 -6.15 -16.82
C THR A 106 5.40 -5.46 -17.17
N ASP A 107 5.75 -5.51 -18.44
CA ASP A 107 6.89 -4.77 -18.97
C ASP A 107 6.64 -3.26 -18.94
N HIS A 108 7.71 -2.51 -18.71
CA HIS A 108 7.65 -1.06 -18.82
C HIS A 108 7.39 -0.67 -20.27
N THR A 109 6.32 0.09 -20.52
CA THR A 109 6.08 0.70 -21.82
C THR A 109 7.19 1.72 -22.09
N ARG A 110 8.09 1.39 -23.02
CA ARG A 110 9.07 2.35 -23.52
C ARG A 110 8.32 3.34 -24.42
N TYR A 111 8.33 4.61 -24.05
CA TYR A 111 7.90 5.68 -24.95
C TYR A 111 8.90 5.71 -26.12
N THR A 112 8.52 5.10 -27.24
CA THR A 112 9.20 5.32 -28.51
C THR A 112 8.80 6.73 -28.93
N GLY A 113 9.62 7.72 -28.57
CA GLY A 113 9.43 9.09 -29.05
C GLY A 113 9.19 9.04 -30.55
N GLY A 114 8.06 9.59 -30.98
CA GLY A 114 7.76 9.72 -32.39
C GLY A 114 8.80 10.62 -33.01
N ASN A 115 9.84 10.03 -33.60
CA ASN A 115 10.49 10.69 -34.71
C ASN A 115 9.54 10.53 -35.91
N PRO A 116 9.15 11.62 -36.58
CA PRO A 116 8.35 11.56 -37.80
C PRO A 116 9.07 10.81 -38.92
#